data_AF-A0A1P8FL83-F1
#
_entry.id   AF-A0A1P8FL83-F1
#
_cell.length_a   1.000
_cell.length_b   1.000
_cell.length_c   1.000
_cell.angle_alpha   90.00
_cell.angle_beta   90.00
_cell.angle_gamma   90.00
#
_symmetry.space_group_name_H-M   'P 1'
#
loop_
_entity.id
_entity.type
_entity.pdbx_description
1 polymer ?
#
loop_
_entity_poly.entity_id
_entity_poly.type
_entity_poly.pdbx_seq_one_letter_code
_entity_poly.pdbx_strand_id
1 'polypeptide(L)'
;MMTFRPFLAAALFALALPAAAQAVPNANYSDMWWNANESGWGLSIMQHANNKVFVVMYTYDPRLPDTTTADGSDFKPLWIFLSDSTWVTPTQFTGRVYVADGIPFFQTGSNTTINDVGTFTFTFSDFSNATFQYNIAPQGGLAANAPAFGLPAFNGVKAITRQPY
;
A
#
# COMPACT_ATOMS: atom_id res chain seq x y z
N MET A 1 46.52 -15.21 59.63
CA MET A 1 46.82 -16.11 58.49
C MET A 1 45.64 -17.07 58.43
N MET A 2 44.72 -17.06 57.47
CA MET A 2 44.80 -16.83 56.03
C MET A 2 43.42 -16.37 55.52
N THR A 3 43.44 -15.40 54.62
CA THR A 3 42.35 -14.77 53.84
C THR A 3 41.65 -15.74 52.88
N PHE A 4 40.37 -15.50 52.54
CA PHE A 4 39.83 -15.40 51.16
C PHE A 4 38.31 -15.11 51.17
N ARG A 5 37.90 -13.96 50.59
CA ARG A 5 36.57 -13.68 50.01
C ARG A 5 36.81 -13.50 48.50
N PRO A 6 35.80 -13.41 47.59
CA PRO A 6 34.36 -13.71 47.66
C PRO A 6 33.95 -14.64 46.49
N PHE A 7 32.66 -14.91 46.24
CA PHE A 7 32.09 -14.79 44.89
C PHE A 7 30.58 -14.56 44.97
N LEU A 8 30.18 -13.37 44.53
CA LEU A 8 28.83 -13.01 44.13
C LEU A 8 28.54 -13.72 42.80
N ALA A 9 27.38 -14.38 42.68
CA ALA A 9 26.80 -14.70 41.39
C ALA A 9 25.34 -14.24 41.41
N ALA A 10 25.12 -12.98 41.03
CA ALA A 10 23.80 -12.49 40.71
C ALA A 10 23.47 -12.97 39.28
N ALA A 11 22.54 -13.92 39.16
CA ALA A 11 22.00 -14.33 37.87
C ALA A 11 21.08 -13.22 37.34
N LEU A 12 21.58 -12.38 36.42
CA LEU A 12 20.73 -11.51 35.60
C LEU A 12 20.06 -12.38 34.52
N PHE A 13 18.79 -12.75 34.73
CA PHE A 13 17.94 -13.20 33.63
C PHE A 13 17.50 -11.96 32.85
N ALA A 14 18.19 -11.66 31.75
CA ALA A 14 17.69 -10.69 30.79
C ALA A 14 16.45 -11.29 30.10
N LEU A 15 15.27 -10.74 30.39
CA LEU A 15 14.07 -10.94 29.58
C LEU A 15 14.31 -10.29 28.21
N ALA A 16 14.93 -11.04 27.30
CA ALA A 16 14.90 -10.69 25.88
C ALA A 16 13.44 -10.85 25.43
N LEU A 17 12.70 -9.74 25.37
CA LEU A 17 11.44 -9.69 24.65
C LEU A 17 11.73 -10.24 23.24
N PRO A 18 11.03 -11.28 22.76
CA PRO A 18 11.18 -11.67 21.38
C PRO A 18 10.79 -10.43 20.55
N ALA A 19 11.75 -9.91 19.79
CA ALA A 19 11.42 -8.99 18.70
C ALA A 19 10.33 -9.69 17.89
N ALA A 20 9.14 -9.09 17.82
CA ALA A 20 8.03 -9.69 17.10
C ALA A 20 8.52 -10.00 15.68
N ALA A 21 8.64 -11.28 15.35
CA ALA A 21 9.09 -11.70 14.04
C ALA A 21 8.07 -11.17 13.02
N GLN A 22 8.51 -10.27 12.14
CA GLN A 22 7.64 -9.78 11.07
C GLN A 22 7.33 -10.95 10.14
N ALA A 23 6.06 -11.10 9.74
CA ALA A 23 5.71 -12.12 8.76
C ALA A 23 6.48 -11.86 7.45
N VAL A 24 6.95 -12.92 6.81
CA VAL A 24 7.67 -12.87 5.54
C VAL A 24 6.79 -13.55 4.48
N PRO A 25 6.67 -12.98 3.27
CA PRO A 25 5.86 -13.58 2.22
C PRO A 25 6.37 -14.98 1.87
N ASN A 26 5.45 -15.91 1.66
CA ASN A 26 5.80 -17.27 1.23
C ASN A 26 6.08 -17.37 -0.28
N ALA A 27 5.77 -16.33 -1.05
CA ALA A 27 5.96 -16.27 -2.50
C ALA A 27 6.22 -14.84 -3.00
N ASN A 28 6.69 -14.75 -4.25
CA ASN A 28 6.78 -13.49 -4.98
C ASN A 28 5.49 -13.21 -5.76
N TYR A 29 4.64 -12.37 -5.19
CA TYR A 29 3.41 -11.82 -5.72
C TYR A 29 3.62 -10.55 -6.57
N SER A 30 4.87 -10.13 -6.81
CA SER A 30 5.15 -8.97 -7.66
C SER A 30 4.70 -9.25 -9.09
N ASP A 31 3.68 -8.50 -9.54
CA ASP A 31 3.11 -8.57 -10.88
C ASP A 31 2.04 -7.48 -11.04
N MET A 32 1.38 -7.48 -12.20
CA MET A 32 0.09 -6.84 -12.41
C MET A 32 -1.06 -7.73 -11.94
N TRP A 33 -2.05 -7.11 -11.32
CA TRP A 33 -3.25 -7.74 -10.78
C TRP A 33 -4.49 -6.94 -11.14
N TRP A 34 -5.62 -7.60 -11.41
CA TRP A 34 -6.91 -6.94 -11.69
C TRP A 34 -8.08 -7.88 -11.43
N ASN A 35 -9.31 -7.38 -11.49
CA ASN A 35 -10.51 -8.22 -11.53
C ASN A 35 -10.91 -8.48 -12.98
N ALA A 36 -10.84 -9.74 -13.45
CA ALA A 36 -11.11 -10.10 -14.84
C ALA A 36 -12.52 -9.73 -15.34
N ASN A 37 -13.49 -9.55 -14.44
CA ASN A 37 -14.84 -9.13 -14.80
C ASN A 37 -15.04 -7.61 -14.83
N GLU A 38 -14.00 -6.84 -14.49
CA GLU A 38 -14.06 -5.37 -14.37
C GLU A 38 -12.86 -4.76 -15.11
N SER A 39 -12.94 -4.72 -16.44
CA SER A 39 -11.90 -4.10 -17.26
C SER A 39 -11.81 -2.59 -17.04
N GLY A 40 -10.58 -2.05 -17.09
CA GLY A 40 -10.31 -0.61 -17.04
C GLY A 40 -9.47 -0.16 -15.85
N TRP A 41 -9.41 -0.93 -14.76
CA TRP A 41 -8.55 -0.65 -13.61
C TRP A 41 -7.57 -1.80 -13.35
N GLY A 42 -6.51 -1.53 -12.59
CA GLY A 42 -5.54 -2.55 -12.23
C GLY A 42 -4.60 -2.13 -11.11
N LEU A 43 -3.73 -3.04 -10.72
CA LEU A 43 -2.77 -2.87 -9.63
C LEU A 43 -1.40 -3.38 -10.08
N SER A 44 -0.35 -2.64 -9.79
CA SER A 44 1.03 -3.14 -9.81
C SER A 44 1.47 -3.38 -8.38
N ILE A 45 1.84 -4.62 -8.05
CA ILE A 45 2.40 -4.99 -6.74
C ILE A 45 3.90 -5.21 -6.91
N MET A 46 4.72 -4.60 -6.06
CA MET A 46 6.18 -4.80 -6.04
C MET A 46 6.69 -5.09 -4.64
N GLN A 47 7.25 -6.28 -4.43
CA GLN A 47 7.91 -6.67 -3.19
C GLN A 47 9.38 -6.27 -3.20
N HIS A 48 9.82 -5.64 -2.11
CA HIS A 48 11.21 -5.28 -1.88
C HIS A 48 11.91 -6.30 -0.97
N ALA A 49 13.24 -6.38 -1.10
CA ALA A 49 14.08 -7.27 -0.28
C ALA A 49 14.03 -6.99 1.23
N ASN A 50 13.59 -5.80 1.64
CA ASN A 50 13.41 -5.40 3.03
C ASN A 50 12.01 -5.75 3.59
N ASN A 51 11.31 -6.69 2.96
CA ASN A 51 9.98 -7.15 3.40
C ASN A 51 8.89 -6.07 3.38
N LYS A 52 9.07 -5.05 2.53
CA LYS A 52 8.06 -4.03 2.21
C LYS A 52 7.49 -4.27 0.82
N VAL A 53 6.29 -3.75 0.60
CA VAL A 53 5.55 -3.83 -0.64
C VAL A 53 5.14 -2.42 -1.02
N PHE A 54 5.37 -2.07 -2.29
CA PHE A 54 4.80 -0.90 -2.91
C PHE A 54 3.68 -1.34 -3.85
N VAL A 55 2.56 -0.63 -3.83
CA VAL A 55 1.44 -0.92 -4.74
C VAL A 55 1.02 0.36 -5.43
N VAL A 56 0.72 0.29 -6.72
CA VAL A 56 0.02 1.37 -7.44
C VAL A 56 -1.29 0.82 -7.97
N MET A 57 -2.40 1.44 -7.60
CA MET A 57 -3.71 1.23 -8.22
C MET A 57 -3.91 2.27 -9.31
N TYR A 58 -4.22 1.78 -10.51
CA TYR A 58 -4.58 2.56 -11.68
C TYR A 58 -6.11 2.57 -11.77
N THR A 59 -6.71 3.73 -11.64
CA THR A 59 -8.16 3.93 -11.72
C THR A 59 -8.48 5.27 -12.37
N TYR A 60 -9.72 5.72 -12.27
CA TYR A 60 -10.15 7.00 -12.79
C TYR A 60 -10.77 7.88 -11.70
N ASP A 61 -10.51 9.18 -11.78
CA ASP A 61 -10.90 10.17 -10.79
C ASP A 61 -12.34 10.66 -11.04
N PRO A 62 -13.32 10.30 -10.20
CA PRO A 62 -14.71 10.72 -10.39
C PRO A 62 -14.91 12.24 -10.25
N ARG A 63 -13.91 12.98 -9.76
CA ARG A 63 -13.95 14.45 -9.64
C ARG A 63 -13.58 15.16 -10.93
N LEU A 64 -12.89 14.49 -11.84
CA LEU A 64 -12.24 15.11 -12.99
C LEU A 64 -12.74 14.48 -14.29
N PRO A 65 -13.89 14.95 -14.83
CA PRO A 65 -14.32 14.56 -16.16
C PRO A 65 -13.27 14.88 -17.24
N ASP A 66 -13.10 13.97 -18.18
CA ASP A 66 -12.27 14.14 -19.36
C ASP A 66 -13.08 14.54 -20.58
N THR A 67 -13.21 15.85 -20.78
CA THR A 67 -13.92 16.44 -21.91
C THR A 67 -13.23 16.23 -23.27
N THR A 68 -12.05 15.61 -23.30
CA THR A 68 -11.31 15.30 -24.54
C THR A 68 -11.66 13.93 -25.12
N THR A 69 -12.41 13.12 -24.36
CA THR A 69 -12.93 11.82 -24.82
C THR A 69 -14.15 12.02 -25.72
N ALA A 70 -14.43 11.03 -26.57
CA ALA A 70 -15.48 11.13 -27.58
C ALA A 70 -16.86 11.46 -26.98
N ASP A 71 -17.15 10.92 -25.80
CA ASP A 71 -18.42 11.12 -25.10
C ASP A 71 -18.35 12.24 -24.06
N GLY A 72 -17.15 12.77 -23.77
CA GLY A 72 -16.91 13.82 -22.78
C GLY A 72 -17.30 13.45 -21.34
N SER A 73 -17.63 12.18 -21.10
CA SER A 73 -18.15 11.65 -19.85
C SER A 73 -17.16 10.74 -19.12
N ASP A 74 -16.01 10.44 -19.73
CA ASP A 74 -14.96 9.67 -19.08
C ASP A 74 -14.31 10.48 -17.95
N PHE A 75 -13.49 9.82 -17.16
CA PHE A 75 -12.77 10.42 -16.05
C PHE A 75 -11.26 10.43 -16.31
N LYS A 76 -10.55 11.42 -15.79
CA LYS A 76 -9.09 11.48 -15.87
C LYS A 76 -8.47 10.32 -15.06
N PRO A 77 -7.29 9.80 -15.45
CA PRO A 77 -6.59 8.78 -14.68
C PRO A 77 -6.25 9.24 -13.25
N LEU A 78 -6.37 8.33 -12.30
CA LEU A 78 -5.98 8.49 -10.91
C LEU A 78 -5.04 7.35 -10.49
N TRP A 79 -3.93 7.72 -9.86
CA TRP A 79 -3.03 6.77 -9.21
C TRP A 79 -3.18 6.87 -7.70
N ILE A 80 -3.54 5.75 -7.07
CA ILE A 80 -3.54 5.62 -5.61
C ILE A 80 -2.46 4.61 -5.26
N PHE A 81 -1.51 4.98 -4.41
CA PHE A 81 -0.39 4.11 -4.10
C PHE A 81 -0.32 3.76 -2.62
N LEU A 82 0.02 2.51 -2.34
CA LEU A 82 0.40 2.06 -1.01
C LEU A 82 1.91 2.24 -0.85
N SER A 83 2.27 2.91 0.23
CA SER A 83 3.65 2.96 0.71
C SER A 83 3.69 2.49 2.16
N ASP A 84 4.83 1.94 2.59
CA ASP A 84 5.05 1.42 3.94
C ASP A 84 4.11 0.26 4.34
N SER A 85 4.05 -0.79 3.51
CA SER A 85 3.29 -2.00 3.85
C SER A 85 3.84 -2.72 5.08
N THR A 86 3.00 -3.58 5.66
CA THR A 86 3.40 -4.59 6.64
C THR A 86 2.75 -5.92 6.30
N TRP A 87 3.57 -6.97 6.14
CA TRP A 87 3.09 -8.35 6.09
C TRP A 87 2.58 -8.74 7.48
N VAL A 88 1.32 -9.18 7.54
CA VAL A 88 0.62 -9.62 8.74
C VAL A 88 0.65 -11.15 8.85
N THR A 89 0.61 -11.81 7.69
CA THR A 89 0.84 -13.26 7.52
C THR A 89 1.70 -13.48 6.26
N PRO A 90 2.21 -14.68 5.99
CA PRO A 90 2.94 -14.96 4.74
C PRO A 90 2.15 -14.73 3.44
N THR A 91 0.82 -14.57 3.53
CA THR A 91 -0.07 -14.34 2.39
C THR A 91 -0.93 -13.09 2.55
N GLN A 92 -0.66 -12.25 3.55
CA GLN A 92 -1.44 -11.04 3.78
C GLN A 92 -0.53 -9.85 4.11
N PHE A 93 -0.75 -8.73 3.42
CA PHE A 93 -0.17 -7.45 3.79
C PHE A 93 -1.21 -6.33 3.78
N THR A 94 -0.92 -5.29 4.57
CA THR A 94 -1.74 -4.08 4.68
C THR A 94 -0.84 -2.85 4.74
N GLY A 95 -1.37 -1.68 4.40
CA GLY A 95 -0.58 -0.43 4.45
C GLY A 95 -1.42 0.80 4.15
N ARG A 96 -0.86 1.96 4.52
CA ARG A 96 -1.48 3.26 4.24
C ARG A 96 -1.37 3.58 2.76
N VAL A 97 -2.38 4.25 2.25
CA VAL A 97 -2.45 4.59 0.83
C VAL A 97 -2.60 6.07 0.63
N TYR A 98 -2.07 6.53 -0.49
CA TYR A 98 -1.83 7.93 -0.73
C TYR A 98 -2.22 8.30 -2.15
N VAL A 99 -2.60 9.56 -2.31
CA VAL A 99 -2.68 10.23 -3.61
C VAL A 99 -1.65 11.34 -3.59
N ALA A 100 -0.95 11.49 -4.71
CA ALA A 100 0.02 12.56 -4.88
C ALA A 100 -0.24 13.33 -6.17
N ASP A 101 0.24 14.56 -6.21
CA ASP A 101 0.43 15.33 -7.42
C ASP A 101 1.92 15.62 -7.64
N GLY A 102 2.22 16.26 -8.77
CA GLY A 102 3.58 16.60 -9.12
C GLY A 102 3.65 17.36 -10.44
N ILE A 103 4.88 17.66 -10.85
CA ILE A 103 5.16 18.20 -12.17
C ILE A 103 5.38 17.06 -13.18
N PRO A 104 5.10 17.28 -14.47
CA PRO A 104 5.43 16.31 -15.51
C PRO A 104 6.92 15.94 -15.53
N PHE A 105 7.22 14.67 -15.86
CA PHE A 105 8.57 14.11 -15.87
C PHE A 105 9.61 14.93 -16.67
N PHE A 106 9.20 15.62 -17.73
CA PHE A 106 10.08 16.42 -18.58
C PHE A 106 10.37 17.83 -18.03
N GLN A 107 9.79 18.21 -16.89
CA GLN A 107 9.99 19.50 -16.24
C GLN A 107 10.92 19.38 -15.03
N THR A 108 11.61 20.47 -14.68
CA THR A 108 12.48 20.54 -13.49
C THR A 108 11.75 21.16 -12.30
N GLY A 109 12.13 20.77 -11.09
CA GLY A 109 11.53 21.25 -9.83
C GLY A 109 10.72 20.17 -9.10
N SER A 110 9.99 20.57 -8.07
CA SER A 110 9.00 19.73 -7.39
C SER A 110 7.95 20.60 -6.73
N ASN A 111 6.69 20.23 -6.91
CA ASN A 111 5.54 20.72 -6.17
C ASN A 111 4.79 19.55 -5.52
N THR A 112 5.46 18.40 -5.35
CA THR A 112 4.82 17.16 -4.94
C THR A 112 4.18 17.33 -3.58
N THR A 113 2.87 17.15 -3.54
CA THR A 113 2.12 17.00 -2.32
C THR A 113 1.59 15.57 -2.26
N ILE A 114 1.50 15.04 -1.03
CA ILE A 114 1.05 13.67 -0.78
C ILE A 114 -0.01 13.75 0.29
N ASN A 115 -1.18 13.14 0.05
CA ASN A 115 -2.21 13.01 1.05
C ASN A 115 -2.43 11.54 1.37
N ASP A 116 -2.51 11.22 2.66
CA ASP A 116 -3.02 9.94 3.13
C ASP A 116 -4.53 9.89 2.88
N VAL A 117 -4.97 8.83 2.20
CA VAL A 117 -6.36 8.62 1.81
C VAL A 117 -6.94 7.32 2.33
N GLY A 118 -6.25 6.57 3.19
CA GLY A 118 -6.80 5.36 3.80
C GLY A 118 -5.87 4.15 3.78
N THR A 119 -6.43 2.97 3.51
CA THR A 119 -5.72 1.69 3.66
C THR A 119 -6.08 0.71 2.54
N PHE A 120 -5.10 -0.04 2.05
CA PHE A 120 -5.31 -1.26 1.27
C PHE A 120 -4.88 -2.49 2.06
N THR A 121 -5.55 -3.61 1.82
CA THR A 121 -5.21 -4.93 2.35
C THR A 121 -5.33 -5.97 1.26
N PHE A 122 -4.32 -6.81 1.14
CA PHE A 122 -4.23 -7.87 0.14
C PHE A 122 -4.13 -9.20 0.87
N THR A 123 -4.95 -10.16 0.47
CA THR A 123 -4.91 -11.54 0.99
C THR A 123 -4.83 -12.51 -0.17
N PHE A 124 -3.70 -13.18 -0.34
CA PHE A 124 -3.46 -14.15 -1.40
C PHE A 124 -3.98 -15.53 -0.98
N SER A 125 -4.81 -16.15 -1.81
CA SER A 125 -5.24 -17.54 -1.64
C SER A 125 -4.24 -18.52 -2.26
N ASP A 126 -3.57 -18.08 -3.33
CA ASP A 126 -2.49 -18.79 -4.00
C ASP A 126 -1.63 -17.79 -4.81
N PHE A 127 -0.76 -18.27 -5.68
CA PHE A 127 0.17 -17.46 -6.48
C PHE A 127 -0.52 -16.54 -7.51
N SER A 128 -1.73 -16.88 -7.92
CA SER A 128 -2.47 -16.26 -9.02
C SER A 128 -3.79 -15.62 -8.60
N ASN A 129 -4.26 -15.86 -7.37
CA ASN A 129 -5.55 -15.38 -6.88
C ASN A 129 -5.39 -14.66 -5.53
N ALA A 130 -6.07 -13.51 -5.41
CA ALA A 130 -6.09 -12.73 -4.18
C ALA A 130 -7.42 -12.00 -3.97
N THR A 131 -7.63 -11.57 -2.73
CA THR A 131 -8.68 -10.63 -2.34
C THR A 131 -8.04 -9.27 -2.05
N PHE A 132 -8.54 -8.24 -2.74
CA PHE A 132 -8.16 -6.84 -2.54
C PHE A 132 -9.26 -6.13 -1.76
N GLN A 133 -8.94 -5.71 -0.54
CA GLN A 133 -9.79 -4.86 0.28
C GLN A 133 -9.25 -3.43 0.27
N TYR A 134 -10.12 -2.48 -0.02
CA TYR A 134 -9.82 -1.05 -0.01
C TYR A 134 -10.73 -0.32 0.96
N ASN A 135 -10.15 0.65 1.65
CA ASN A 135 -10.87 1.61 2.46
C ASN A 135 -10.28 2.99 2.20
N ILE A 136 -10.84 3.70 1.22
CA ILE A 136 -10.45 5.06 0.87
C ILE A 136 -11.37 6.01 1.62
N ALA A 137 -10.78 6.80 2.51
CA ALA A 137 -11.43 7.81 3.32
C ALA A 137 -10.46 8.99 3.50
N PRO A 138 -10.40 9.92 2.54
CA PRO A 138 -9.57 11.11 2.64
C PRO A 138 -9.92 11.94 3.86
N GLN A 139 -8.92 12.57 4.47
CA GLN A 139 -9.13 13.44 5.62
C GLN A 139 -10.02 14.64 5.24
N GLY A 140 -10.90 15.04 6.16
CA GLY A 140 -11.66 16.28 6.00
C GLY A 140 -10.77 17.52 6.15
N GLY A 141 -11.20 18.66 5.61
CA GLY A 141 -10.50 19.95 5.79
C GLY A 141 -9.24 20.13 4.96
N LEU A 142 -9.00 19.28 3.96
CA LEU A 142 -7.92 19.48 3.00
C LEU A 142 -8.06 20.82 2.27
N ALA A 143 -6.93 21.47 2.01
CA ALA A 143 -6.91 22.66 1.16
C ALA A 143 -7.37 22.31 -0.27
N ALA A 144 -7.97 23.29 -0.97
CA ALA A 144 -8.54 23.06 -2.30
C ALA A 144 -7.52 22.59 -3.36
N ASN A 145 -6.22 22.84 -3.13
CA ASN A 145 -5.12 22.41 -3.98
C ASN A 145 -4.51 21.05 -3.56
N ALA A 146 -5.03 20.40 -2.51
CA ALA A 146 -4.53 19.10 -2.10
C ALA A 146 -5.01 18.01 -3.08
N PRO A 147 -4.17 17.04 -3.47
CA PRO A 147 -4.52 16.04 -4.48
C PRO A 147 -5.72 15.17 -4.09
N ALA A 148 -5.97 14.97 -2.80
CA ALA A 148 -7.14 14.26 -2.29
C ALA A 148 -8.35 15.17 -1.98
N PHE A 149 -8.29 16.47 -2.27
CA PHE A 149 -9.40 17.40 -2.01
C PHE A 149 -10.67 16.98 -2.75
N GLY A 150 -11.75 16.75 -2.01
CA GLY A 150 -13.04 16.32 -2.57
C GLY A 150 -13.06 14.88 -3.10
N LEU A 151 -12.00 14.07 -2.89
CA LEU A 151 -12.01 12.67 -3.29
C LEU A 151 -13.07 11.94 -2.45
N PRO A 152 -14.04 11.24 -3.06
CA PRO A 152 -15.09 10.59 -2.31
C PRO A 152 -14.53 9.47 -1.44
N ALA A 153 -15.17 9.22 -0.31
CA ALA A 153 -14.89 8.01 0.46
C ALA A 153 -15.53 6.81 -0.25
N PHE A 154 -14.78 5.72 -0.38
CA PHE A 154 -15.28 4.46 -0.91
C PHE A 154 -14.50 3.28 -0.32
N ASN A 155 -15.21 2.20 -0.04
CA ASN A 155 -14.64 1.00 0.54
C ASN A 155 -15.27 -0.24 -0.09
N GLY A 156 -14.58 -1.37 -0.02
CA GLY A 156 -15.07 -2.60 -0.60
C GLY A 156 -14.01 -3.69 -0.67
N VAL A 157 -14.42 -4.80 -1.29
CA VAL A 157 -13.61 -6.00 -1.46
C VAL A 157 -13.80 -6.50 -2.89
N LYS A 158 -12.70 -6.83 -3.57
CA LYS A 158 -12.67 -7.37 -4.93
C LYS A 158 -11.84 -8.65 -4.94
N ALA A 159 -12.30 -9.65 -5.69
CA ALA A 159 -11.42 -10.73 -6.12
C ALA A 159 -10.54 -10.20 -7.25
N ILE A 160 -9.24 -10.50 -7.19
CA ILE A 160 -8.26 -10.13 -8.21
C ILE A 160 -7.44 -11.34 -8.61
N THR A 161 -7.06 -11.36 -9.88
CA THR A 161 -6.21 -12.37 -10.47
C THR A 161 -4.93 -11.72 -10.97
N ARG A 162 -3.84 -12.48 -10.87
CA ARG A 162 -2.56 -12.12 -11.48
C ARG A 162 -2.67 -12.12 -13.00
N GLN A 163 -1.94 -11.23 -13.65
CA GLN A 163 -1.83 -11.20 -15.10
C GLN A 163 -1.41 -12.56 -15.68
N PRO A 164 -2.26 -13.22 -16.50
CA PRO A 164 -1.80 -14.31 -17.33
C PRO A 164 -1.06 -13.68 -18.52
N TYR A 165 0.23 -13.98 -18.64
CA TYR A 165 1.02 -13.65 -19.83
C TYR A 165 0.53 -14.48 -21.03
#